data_AF-A0A1F9YX66-F1
#
_entry.id   AF-A0A1F9YX66-F1
#
_cell.length_a   1.000
_cell.length_b   1.000
_cell.length_c   1.000
_cell.angle_alpha   90.00
_cell.angle_beta   90.00
_cell.angle_gamma   90.00
#
_symmetry.space_group_name_H-M   'P 1'
#
loop_
_entity.id
_entity.type
_entity.pdbx_description
1 polymer ?
#
loop_
_entity_poly.entity_id
_entity_poly.type
_entity_poly.pdbx_seq_one_letter_code
_entity_poly.pdbx_strand_id
1 'polypeptide(L)'
;MCPLVKKRGHSKKGAKKSIDSNLLGPCGFYCGFCLAYKKGICLGCRYQADKRAAEGMLKWCTQLNCAEKHGVSMCSDCKEYPCHEFDPGEGMFSEMYMKYIRDEIKPA
;
A
#
# COMPACT_ATOMS: atom_id res chain seq x y z
N MET A 1 -4.12 19.17 -31.41
CA MET A 1 -5.48 19.06 -30.84
C MET A 1 -5.84 17.58 -30.78
N CYS A 2 -5.83 16.97 -29.59
CA CYS A 2 -6.23 15.57 -29.42
C CYS A 2 -7.70 15.55 -28.95
N PRO A 3 -8.65 15.06 -29.77
CA PRO A 3 -10.06 15.09 -29.43
C PRO A 3 -10.44 13.88 -28.57
N LEU A 4 -11.24 14.14 -27.52
CA LEU A 4 -12.05 13.17 -26.75
C LEU A 4 -11.39 12.46 -25.55
N VAL A 5 -11.04 13.20 -24.51
CA VAL A 5 -11.16 12.69 -23.13
C VAL A 5 -12.60 12.94 -22.67
N LYS A 6 -13.52 12.01 -22.97
CA LYS A 6 -14.84 11.98 -22.32
C LYS A 6 -14.60 11.78 -20.82
N LYS A 7 -14.89 12.82 -20.03
CA LYS A 7 -14.91 12.77 -18.56
C LYS A 7 -15.88 11.67 -18.14
N ARG A 8 -15.36 10.47 -17.84
CA ARG A 8 -16.14 9.41 -17.19
C ARG A 8 -16.42 9.89 -15.78
N GLY A 9 -17.66 10.31 -15.55
CA GLY A 9 -18.16 10.61 -14.20
C GLY A 9 -17.91 9.40 -13.31
N HIS A 10 -17.30 9.65 -12.15
CA HIS A 10 -17.14 8.64 -11.12
C HIS A 10 -18.55 8.31 -10.60
N SER A 11 -19.06 7.16 -11.04
CA SER A 11 -20.32 6.61 -10.56
C SER A 11 -20.25 6.47 -9.04
N LYS A 12 -21.11 7.24 -8.34
CA LYS A 12 -21.21 7.19 -6.89
C LYS A 12 -21.98 5.93 -6.48
N LYS A 13 -21.52 5.32 -5.37
CA LYS A 13 -22.20 4.35 -4.50
C LYS A 13 -22.14 2.87 -4.95
N GLY A 14 -20.94 2.28 -4.84
CA GLY A 14 -20.80 0.85 -4.58
C GLY A 14 -20.84 0.59 -3.07
N ALA A 15 -21.46 -0.51 -2.65
CA ALA A 15 -21.49 -0.95 -1.25
C ALA A 15 -20.09 -0.83 -0.60
N LYS A 16 -20.03 -0.29 0.62
CA LYS A 16 -18.80 -0.11 1.40
C LYS A 16 -18.20 -1.50 1.66
N LYS A 17 -17.37 -1.99 0.73
CA LYS A 17 -16.71 -3.28 0.85
C LYS A 17 -15.77 -3.17 2.05
N SER A 18 -15.98 -3.99 3.07
CA SER A 18 -15.13 -4.01 4.26
C SER A 18 -13.69 -4.26 3.84
N ILE A 19 -12.83 -3.26 4.03
CA ILE A 19 -11.39 -3.36 3.76
C ILE A 19 -10.77 -4.08 4.96
N ASP A 20 -9.97 -5.12 4.69
CA ASP A 20 -9.25 -5.87 5.73
C ASP A 20 -7.82 -5.30 5.86
N SER A 21 -7.56 -4.56 6.93
CA SER A 21 -6.26 -3.92 7.17
C SER A 21 -5.09 -4.89 7.21
N ASN A 22 -5.32 -6.20 7.48
CA ASN A 22 -4.29 -7.23 7.46
C ASN A 22 -3.72 -7.49 6.05
N LEU A 23 -4.44 -7.08 5.01
CA LEU A 23 -4.00 -7.19 3.61
C LEU A 23 -3.10 -6.02 3.18
N LEU A 24 -2.85 -5.03 4.04
CA LEU A 24 -1.90 -3.95 3.77
C LEU A 24 -0.46 -4.44 3.94
N GLY A 25 0.34 -4.30 2.88
CA GLY A 25 1.79 -4.45 2.96
C GLY A 25 2.48 -3.30 3.70
N PRO A 26 3.78 -3.42 3.98
CA PRO A 26 4.58 -2.36 4.64
C PRO A 26 4.55 -1.02 3.91
N CYS A 27 4.46 -1.02 2.57
CA CYS A 27 4.32 0.21 1.79
C CYS A 27 2.89 0.77 1.72
N GLY A 28 1.90 0.12 2.35
CA GLY A 28 0.49 0.50 2.20
C GLY A 28 -0.20 -0.09 0.96
N PHE A 29 0.49 -0.90 0.15
CA PHE A 29 -0.15 -1.61 -0.96
C PHE A 29 -1.16 -2.65 -0.45
N TYR A 30 -2.38 -2.61 -0.97
CA TYR A 30 -3.47 -3.48 -0.53
C TYR A 30 -3.53 -4.78 -1.35
N CYS A 31 -3.19 -5.91 -0.72
CA CYS A 31 -3.19 -7.24 -1.37
C CYS A 31 -4.57 -7.64 -1.90
N GLY A 32 -5.67 -7.10 -1.34
CA GLY A 32 -7.02 -7.32 -1.84
C GLY A 32 -7.28 -6.73 -3.24
N PHE A 33 -6.35 -5.95 -3.81
CA PHE A 33 -6.37 -5.57 -5.23
C PHE A 33 -5.36 -6.34 -6.09
N CYS A 34 -4.42 -7.06 -5.48
CA CYS A 34 -3.38 -7.80 -6.17
C CYS A 34 -3.92 -9.07 -6.86
N LEU A 35 -3.70 -9.20 -8.17
CA LEU A 35 -4.11 -10.39 -8.92
C LEU A 35 -3.35 -11.65 -8.50
N ALA A 36 -2.05 -11.55 -8.20
CA ALA A 36 -1.24 -12.70 -7.78
C ALA A 36 -1.71 -13.26 -6.43
N TYR A 37 -2.02 -12.37 -5.47
CA TYR A 37 -2.59 -12.76 -4.17
C TYR A 37 -3.96 -13.42 -4.35
N LYS A 38 -4.86 -12.82 -5.14
CA LYS A 38 -6.20 -13.39 -5.42
C LYS A 38 -6.17 -14.76 -6.10
N LYS A 39 -5.13 -15.02 -6.90
CA LYS A 39 -4.93 -16.32 -7.57
C LYS A 39 -4.20 -17.35 -6.69
N GLY A 40 -3.84 -17.01 -5.44
CA GLY A 40 -3.10 -17.89 -4.54
C GLY A 40 -1.64 -18.11 -4.93
N ILE A 41 -1.11 -17.36 -5.89
CA ILE A 41 0.28 -17.46 -6.35
C ILE A 41 1.25 -16.81 -5.35
N CYS A 42 0.77 -15.82 -4.59
CA CYS A 42 1.52 -15.06 -3.61
C CYS A 42 0.82 -15.10 -2.25
N LEU A 43 1.58 -15.27 -1.16
CA LEU A 43 1.08 -15.32 0.22
C LEU A 43 0.76 -13.93 0.81
N GLY A 44 1.07 -12.85 0.09
CA GLY A 44 0.73 -11.47 0.46
C GLY A 44 1.88 -10.74 1.15
N CYS A 45 2.01 -9.43 0.88
CA CYS A 45 3.14 -8.62 1.31
C CYS A 45 3.31 -8.53 2.82
N ARG A 46 2.22 -8.57 3.61
CA ARG A 46 2.26 -8.58 5.07
C ARG A 46 2.89 -9.87 5.61
N TYR A 47 2.30 -11.02 5.26
CA TYR A 47 2.83 -12.32 5.64
C TYR A 47 4.30 -12.49 5.23
N GLN A 48 4.61 -12.07 4.01
CA GLN A 48 5.94 -12.08 3.45
C GLN A 48 6.91 -11.16 4.23
N ALA A 49 6.43 -10.02 4.75
CA ALA A 49 7.19 -9.17 5.65
C ALA A 49 7.47 -9.84 7.00
N ASP A 50 6.46 -10.52 7.55
CA ASP A 50 6.57 -11.18 8.86
C ASP A 50 7.50 -12.41 8.81
N LYS A 51 7.50 -13.14 7.69
CA LYS A 51 8.37 -14.32 7.45
C LYS A 51 9.78 -13.98 7.01
N ARG A 52 10.06 -12.71 6.69
CA ARG A 52 11.37 -12.25 6.22
C ARG A 52 12.46 -12.31 7.29
N ALA A 53 12.07 -12.31 8.57
CA ALA A 53 12.96 -12.63 9.68
C ALA A 53 13.55 -14.05 9.60
N ALA A 54 12.94 -14.98 8.84
CA ALA A 54 13.34 -16.38 8.80
C ALA A 54 14.07 -16.81 7.50
N GLU A 55 13.72 -16.26 6.33
CA GLU A 55 14.12 -16.92 5.05
C GLU A 55 14.61 -15.98 3.93
N GLY A 56 14.75 -14.66 4.15
CA GLY A 56 15.32 -13.75 3.15
C GLY A 56 14.46 -13.58 1.88
N MET A 57 13.22 -14.03 1.90
CA MET A 57 12.38 -14.26 0.72
C MET A 57 11.98 -12.99 -0.06
N LEU A 58 12.22 -11.79 0.47
CA LEU A 58 12.06 -10.58 -0.33
C LEU A 58 13.09 -9.48 -0.12
N LYS A 59 14.36 -9.80 0.14
CA LYS A 59 15.48 -8.82 0.22
C LYS A 59 15.42 -7.64 -0.80
N TRP A 60 14.82 -7.85 -1.97
CA TRP A 60 14.60 -6.87 -3.03
C TRP A 60 13.56 -5.76 -2.76
N CYS A 61 12.60 -5.92 -1.84
CA CYS A 61 11.60 -4.87 -1.59
C CYS A 61 12.17 -3.78 -0.68
N THR A 62 12.43 -2.62 -1.28
CA THR A 62 13.08 -1.44 -0.69
C THR A 62 12.24 -0.80 0.39
N GLN A 63 10.91 -0.72 0.22
CA GLN A 63 10.02 -0.12 1.22
C GLN A 63 9.96 -0.93 2.52
N LEU A 64 10.04 -2.27 2.45
CA LEU A 64 10.13 -3.07 3.66
C LEU A 64 11.48 -2.86 4.36
N ASN A 65 12.59 -2.86 3.62
CA ASN A 65 13.91 -2.57 4.20
C ASN A 65 13.95 -1.16 4.83
N CYS A 66 13.27 -0.18 4.21
CA CYS A 66 13.10 1.16 4.76
C CYS A 66 12.25 1.14 6.04
N ALA A 67 11.08 0.50 6.01
CA ALA A 67 10.22 0.37 7.18
C ALA A 67 10.95 -0.25 8.39
N GLU A 68 11.74 -1.30 8.16
CA GLU A 68 12.60 -1.92 9.18
C GLU A 68 13.63 -0.94 9.74
N LYS A 69 14.35 -0.21 8.87
CA LYS A 69 15.35 0.79 9.29
C LYS A 69 14.76 1.92 10.13
N HIS A 70 13.53 2.34 9.84
CA HIS A 70 12.82 3.37 10.60
C HIS A 70 12.01 2.80 11.77
N GLY A 71 12.07 1.48 12.01
CA GLY A 71 11.37 0.83 13.12
C GLY A 71 9.84 0.89 13.03
N VAL A 72 9.29 0.96 11.82
CA VAL A 72 7.84 1.05 11.58
C VAL A 72 7.32 -0.18 10.86
N SER A 73 6.08 -0.58 11.17
CA SER A 73 5.42 -1.71 10.51
C SER A 73 4.90 -1.39 9.11
N MET A 74 4.72 -0.09 8.83
CA MET A 74 4.26 0.44 7.55
C MET A 74 4.60 1.92 7.35
N CYS A 75 4.65 2.37 6.10
CA CYS A 75 4.94 3.75 5.72
C CYS A 75 3.94 4.75 6.28
N SER A 76 2.67 4.38 6.47
CA SER A 76 1.68 5.29 7.06
C SER A 76 1.97 5.60 8.53
N ASP A 77 2.69 4.73 9.24
CA ASP A 77 3.11 4.93 10.63
C ASP A 77 4.43 5.74 10.73
N CYS A 78 5.09 6.01 9.59
CA CYS A 78 6.34 6.75 9.54
C CYS A 78 6.13 8.25 9.73
N LYS A 79 6.87 8.85 10.68
CA LYS A 79 6.81 10.30 10.97
C LYS A 79 7.47 11.16 9.89
N GLU A 80 8.39 10.58 9.13
CA GLU A 80 9.10 11.25 8.03
C GLU A 80 8.32 11.19 6.71
N TYR A 81 7.21 10.44 6.66
CA TYR A 81 6.38 10.35 5.47
C TYR A 81 5.41 11.55 5.41
N PRO A 82 5.23 12.21 4.23
CA PRO A 82 5.63 11.82 2.88
C PRO A 82 7.13 11.93 2.59
N CYS A 83 7.70 10.89 1.99
CA CYS A 83 9.14 10.82 1.70
C CYS A 83 9.44 11.11 0.22
N HIS A 84 10.36 12.03 -0.04
CA HIS A 84 10.76 12.40 -1.41
C HIS A 84 11.32 11.22 -2.24
N GLU A 85 11.84 10.17 -1.58
CA GLU A 85 12.39 8.98 -2.25
C GLU A 85 11.31 8.07 -2.86
N PHE A 86 10.23 7.80 -2.13
CA PHE A 86 9.16 6.89 -2.58
C PHE A 86 7.86 7.60 -2.97
N ASP A 87 7.76 8.89 -2.69
CA ASP A 87 6.63 9.75 -3.05
C ASP A 87 7.14 11.10 -3.56
N PRO A 88 7.60 11.19 -4.83
CA PRO A 88 7.97 12.46 -5.45
C PRO A 88 6.77 13.36 -5.79
N GLY A 89 5.55 13.03 -5.32
CA GLY A 89 4.33 13.82 -5.50
C GLY A 89 3.29 13.21 -6.48
N GLU A 90 3.62 12.13 -7.20
CA GLU A 90 2.72 11.51 -8.20
C GLU A 90 2.76 9.96 -8.17
N GLY A 91 2.83 9.37 -6.98
CA GLY A 91 2.92 7.91 -6.80
C GLY A 91 1.61 7.20 -6.43
N MET A 92 1.63 5.86 -6.55
CA MET A 92 0.63 4.97 -5.93
C MET A 92 0.63 5.08 -4.39
N PHE A 93 1.70 5.61 -3.83
CA PHE A 93 1.92 5.85 -2.41
C PHE A 93 2.04 7.36 -2.22
N SER A 94 0.97 8.10 -2.46
CA SER A 94 0.93 9.54 -2.22
C SER A 94 0.63 9.86 -0.75
N GLU A 95 0.98 11.07 -0.30
CA GLU A 95 0.56 11.60 1.00
C GLU A 95 -0.94 11.39 1.28
N MET A 96 -1.79 11.73 0.30
CA MET A 96 -3.23 11.55 0.41
C MET A 96 -3.62 10.08 0.63
N TYR A 97 -2.94 9.15 -0.04
CA TYR A 97 -3.20 7.72 0.10
C TYR A 97 -2.77 7.20 1.48
N MET A 98 -1.61 7.62 2.00
CA MET A 98 -1.22 7.23 3.36
C MET A 98 -2.10 7.84 4.42
N LYS A 99 -2.57 9.08 4.22
CA LYS A 99 -3.57 9.68 5.08
C LYS A 99 -4.86 8.86 5.09
N TYR A 100 -5.35 8.44 3.93
CA TYR A 100 -6.50 7.54 3.85
C TYR A 100 -6.27 6.19 4.58
N ILE A 101 -5.07 5.61 4.46
CA ILE A 101 -4.74 4.40 5.22
C ILE A 101 -4.82 4.63 6.72
N ARG A 102 -4.24 5.72 7.24
CA ARG A 102 -4.27 6.07 8.67
C ARG A 102 -5.68 6.33 9.17
N ASP A 103 -6.41 7.18 8.46
CA ASP A 103 -7.65 7.74 8.99
C ASP A 103 -8.84 6.80 8.79
N GLU A 104 -8.84 6.01 7.70
CA GLU A 104 -10.02 5.24 7.29
C GLU A 104 -9.83 3.72 7.33
N ILE A 105 -8.60 3.21 7.13
CA ILE A 105 -8.35 1.75 7.13
C ILE A 105 -7.80 1.26 8.47
N LYS A 106 -6.91 2.04 9.09
CA LYS A 106 -6.29 1.74 10.39
C LYS A 106 -6.47 2.91 11.37
N PRO A 107 -7.72 3.32 11.70
CA PRO A 107 -7.91 4.29 12.76
C PRO A 107 -7.31 3.75 14.07
N ALA A 108 -6.59 4.61 14.78
CA ALA A 108 -5.90 4.30 16.04
C ALA A 108 -6.85 3.82 17.14
#